data_AF-A0A921LJA0-F1
#
_entry.id   AF-A0A921LJA0-F1
#
_cell.length_a   1.000
_cell.length_b   1.000
_cell.length_c   1.000
_cell.angle_alpha   90.00
_cell.angle_beta   90.00
_cell.angle_gamma   90.00
#
_symmetry.space_group_name_H-M   'P 1'
#
loop_
_entity.id
_entity.type
_entity.pdbx_description
1 polymer ?
#
loop_
_entity_poly.entity_id
_entity_poly.type
_entity_poly.pdbx_seq_one_letter_code
_entity_poly.pdbx_strand_id
1 'polypeptide(L)'
;MNKYRQLERQQWQEVMHLVHICEAKYGSISETPEKDPTFIKIKKLCANNKAAGLTIDKQEKIVEAIEAGYTRTYIARRFHVTGSTVKKVRIAYDLKPKPVWKYILSKDGEPIYFFKSKRRDLTAIFKRNFYNKKVTESFLLNNGYKLKVCNTIWQNIPIGAYYVTPDHKKCIQKIDDKYRE
;
A
#
# COMPACT_ATOMS: atom_id res chain seq x y z
N MET A 1 6.28 -13.69 -10.42
CA MET A 1 4.91 -14.18 -10.08
C MET A 1 4.50 -13.50 -8.77
N ASN A 2 3.34 -12.83 -8.73
CA ASN A 2 2.93 -12.03 -7.57
C ASN A 2 2.67 -12.92 -6.32
N LYS A 3 3.17 -12.53 -5.15
CA LYS A 3 2.98 -13.23 -3.86
C LYS A 3 1.50 -13.49 -3.56
N TYR A 4 0.62 -12.58 -3.99
CA TYR A 4 -0.82 -12.72 -3.81
C TYR A 4 -1.41 -13.84 -4.69
N ARG A 5 -0.93 -14.05 -5.92
CA ARG A 5 -1.33 -15.20 -6.76
C ARG A 5 -0.90 -16.54 -6.16
N GLN A 6 0.20 -16.58 -5.41
CA GLN A 6 0.65 -17.80 -4.73
C GLN A 6 -0.23 -18.14 -3.53
N LEU A 7 -0.51 -17.15 -2.68
CA LEU A 7 -1.46 -17.28 -1.57
C LEU A 7 -2.86 -17.66 -2.05
N GLU A 8 -3.31 -17.05 -3.15
CA GLU A 8 -4.62 -17.33 -3.75
C GLU A 8 -4.67 -18.72 -4.38
N ARG A 9 -3.59 -19.17 -5.06
CA ARG A 9 -3.49 -20.54 -5.55
C ARG A 9 -3.56 -21.54 -4.40
N GLN A 10 -2.88 -21.28 -3.28
CA GLN A 10 -2.96 -22.12 -2.09
C GLN A 10 -4.38 -22.14 -1.50
N GLN A 11 -5.04 -20.98 -1.44
CA GLN A 11 -6.42 -20.89 -0.96
C GLN A 11 -7.41 -21.61 -1.89
N TRP A 12 -7.26 -21.49 -3.21
CA TRP A 12 -8.08 -22.23 -4.18
C TRP A 12 -7.80 -23.72 -4.15
N GLN A 13 -6.55 -24.14 -3.96
CA GLN A 13 -6.22 -25.54 -3.74
C GLN A 13 -6.88 -26.09 -2.47
N GLU A 14 -6.89 -25.31 -1.39
CA GLU A 14 -7.59 -25.67 -0.16
C GLU A 14 -9.11 -25.76 -0.40
N VAL A 15 -9.71 -24.80 -1.09
CA VAL A 15 -11.15 -24.83 -1.43
C VAL A 15 -11.48 -26.06 -2.27
N MET A 16 -10.71 -26.35 -3.32
CA MET A 16 -10.94 -27.51 -4.19
C MET A 16 -10.79 -28.82 -3.43
N HIS A 17 -9.79 -28.91 -2.55
CA HIS A 17 -9.63 -30.08 -1.68
C HIS A 17 -10.84 -30.29 -0.76
N LEU A 18 -11.35 -29.21 -0.14
CA LEU A 18 -12.53 -29.27 0.72
C LEU A 18 -13.80 -29.62 -0.08
N VAL A 19 -13.95 -29.12 -1.31
CA VAL A 19 -15.06 -29.47 -2.21
C VAL A 19 -15.03 -30.97 -2.52
N HIS A 20 -13.88 -31.53 -2.88
CA HIS A 20 -13.76 -32.97 -3.12
C HIS A 20 -14.10 -33.82 -1.89
N ILE A 21 -13.76 -33.36 -0.67
CA ILE A 21 -14.17 -34.05 0.58
C ILE A 21 -15.69 -34.08 0.70
N CYS A 22 -16.37 -32.98 0.40
CA CYS A 22 -17.83 -32.90 0.43
C CYS A 22 -18.47 -33.79 -0.65
N GLU A 23 -17.95 -33.75 -1.88
CA GLU A 23 -18.43 -34.57 -3.00
C GLU A 23 -18.23 -36.07 -2.75
N ALA A 24 -17.09 -36.47 -2.16
CA ALA A 24 -16.85 -37.86 -1.80
C ALA A 24 -17.83 -38.37 -0.73
N LYS A 25 -18.30 -37.49 0.16
CA LYS A 25 -19.18 -37.85 1.28
C LYS A 25 -20.66 -37.80 0.92
N TYR A 26 -21.05 -36.85 0.07
CA TYR A 26 -22.45 -36.54 -0.22
C TYR A 26 -22.81 -36.68 -1.70
N GLY A 27 -21.89 -37.17 -2.55
CA GLY A 27 -22.09 -37.32 -3.99
C GLY A 27 -21.96 -36.00 -4.77
N SER A 28 -22.45 -34.90 -4.20
CA SER A 28 -22.33 -33.56 -4.78
C SER A 28 -22.18 -32.48 -3.71
N ILE A 29 -21.45 -31.42 -4.05
CA ILE A 29 -21.36 -30.21 -3.22
C ILE A 29 -22.74 -29.56 -3.02
N SER A 30 -23.66 -29.69 -3.98
CA SER A 30 -25.03 -29.16 -3.89
C SER A 30 -25.91 -29.93 -2.91
N GLU A 31 -25.56 -31.18 -2.62
CA GLU A 31 -26.28 -32.07 -1.70
C GLU A 31 -25.68 -32.03 -0.29
N THR A 32 -24.59 -31.27 -0.10
CA THR A 32 -23.92 -31.14 1.19
C THR A 32 -24.79 -30.33 2.17
N PRO A 33 -25.08 -30.87 3.37
CA PRO A 33 -25.88 -30.15 4.36
C PRO A 33 -25.29 -28.81 4.76
N GLU A 34 -26.12 -27.78 4.90
CA GLU A 34 -25.66 -26.42 5.22
C GLU A 34 -24.89 -26.28 6.53
N LYS A 35 -25.13 -27.21 7.47
CA LYS A 35 -24.50 -27.26 8.79
C LYS A 35 -23.18 -28.04 8.79
N ASP A 36 -22.79 -28.66 7.67
CA ASP A 36 -21.54 -29.43 7.61
C ASP A 36 -20.33 -28.49 7.83
N PRO A 37 -19.40 -28.82 8.76
CA PRO A 37 -18.26 -27.97 9.07
C PRO A 37 -17.36 -27.67 7.86
N THR A 38 -17.19 -28.63 6.95
CA THR A 38 -16.40 -28.50 5.73
C THR A 38 -17.08 -27.53 4.78
N PHE A 39 -18.40 -27.64 4.62
CA PHE A 39 -19.19 -26.73 3.79
C PHE A 39 -19.20 -25.29 4.33
N ILE A 40 -19.29 -25.12 5.65
CA ILE A 40 -19.15 -23.81 6.30
C ILE A 40 -17.74 -23.23 6.04
N LYS A 41 -16.70 -24.07 6.10
CA LYS A 41 -15.31 -23.66 5.83
C LYS A 41 -15.14 -23.21 4.37
N ILE A 42 -15.70 -23.95 3.40
CA ILE A 42 -15.74 -23.55 1.98
C ILE A 42 -16.46 -22.21 1.82
N LYS A 43 -17.66 -22.06 2.39
CA LYS A 43 -18.42 -20.79 2.35
C LYS A 43 -17.60 -19.62 2.89
N LYS A 44 -16.88 -19.79 4.01
CA LYS A 44 -16.01 -18.74 4.58
C LYS A 44 -14.84 -18.40 3.66
N LEU A 45 -14.14 -19.40 3.14
CA LEU A 45 -13.00 -19.19 2.23
C LEU A 45 -13.43 -18.49 0.93
N CYS A 46 -14.60 -18.83 0.39
CA CYS A 46 -15.18 -18.18 -0.79
C CYS A 46 -15.75 -16.79 -0.49
N ALA A 47 -16.29 -16.55 0.72
CA ALA A 47 -16.85 -15.26 1.12
C ALA A 47 -15.79 -14.18 1.33
N ASN A 48 -14.59 -14.55 1.79
CA ASN A 48 -13.48 -13.61 1.96
C ASN A 48 -13.08 -12.91 0.63
N ASN A 49 -13.28 -13.57 -0.51
CA ASN A 49 -13.02 -13.00 -1.84
C ASN A 49 -14.09 -12.00 -2.31
N LYS A 50 -15.26 -11.96 -1.66
CA LYS A 50 -16.38 -11.07 -2.00
C LYS A 50 -16.34 -9.70 -1.31
N ALA A 51 -15.25 -9.34 -0.61
CA ALA A 51 -15.20 -8.17 0.28
C ALA A 51 -15.60 -6.81 -0.37
N ALA A 52 -15.67 -6.73 -1.71
CA ALA A 52 -16.02 -5.50 -2.43
C ALA A 52 -17.12 -5.64 -3.50
N GLY A 53 -17.68 -6.83 -3.76
CA GLY A 53 -18.55 -7.05 -4.93
C GLY A 53 -17.86 -6.74 -6.28
N LEU A 54 -16.53 -6.71 -6.29
CA LEU A 54 -15.71 -6.44 -7.47
C LEU A 54 -15.18 -7.75 -8.06
N THR A 55 -14.98 -7.77 -9.37
CA THR A 55 -14.21 -8.82 -10.05
C THR A 55 -12.79 -8.88 -9.49
N ILE A 56 -12.18 -10.06 -9.54
CA ILE A 56 -10.82 -10.32 -9.01
C ILE A 56 -9.80 -9.41 -9.69
N ASP A 57 -9.79 -9.35 -11.03
CA ASP A 57 -8.91 -8.47 -11.81
C ASP A 57 -8.99 -7.00 -11.36
N LYS A 58 -10.19 -6.53 -10.99
CA LYS A 58 -10.38 -5.15 -10.51
C LYS A 58 -9.87 -4.96 -9.08
N GLN A 59 -9.95 -5.98 -8.23
CA GLN A 59 -9.32 -5.95 -6.91
C GLN A 59 -7.80 -5.96 -7.02
N GLU A 60 -7.21 -6.78 -7.89
CA GLU A 60 -5.76 -6.84 -8.14
C GLU A 60 -5.21 -5.48 -8.56
N LYS A 61 -5.86 -4.82 -9.54
CA LYS A 61 -5.45 -3.48 -9.98
C LYS A 61 -5.54 -2.43 -8.86
N ILE A 62 -6.50 -2.56 -7.94
CA ILE A 62 -6.59 -1.71 -6.76
C ILE A 62 -5.43 -2.00 -5.79
N VAL A 63 -5.11 -3.27 -5.56
CA VAL A 63 -3.98 -3.68 -4.71
C VAL A 63 -2.67 -3.12 -5.25
N GLU A 64 -2.39 -3.31 -6.54
CA GLU A 64 -1.20 -2.77 -7.22
C GLU A 64 -1.10 -1.25 -7.06
N ALA A 65 -2.22 -0.53 -7.20
CA ALA A 65 -2.23 0.91 -7.02
C ALA A 65 -2.00 1.35 -5.56
N ILE A 66 -2.51 0.61 -4.58
CA ILE A 66 -2.21 0.85 -3.15
C ILE A 66 -0.72 0.60 -2.89
N GLU A 67 -0.17 -0.48 -3.46
CA GLU A 67 1.23 -0.83 -3.30
C GLU A 67 2.17 0.20 -3.93
N ALA A 68 1.83 0.75 -5.10
CA ALA A 68 2.52 1.87 -5.72
C ALA A 68 2.43 3.18 -4.91
N GLY A 69 1.51 3.26 -3.94
CA GLY A 69 1.33 4.42 -3.07
C GLY A 69 0.36 5.47 -3.59
N TYR A 70 -0.52 5.11 -4.53
CA TYR A 70 -1.58 6.01 -4.97
C TYR A 70 -2.58 6.31 -3.86
N THR A 71 -3.15 7.52 -3.89
CA THR A 71 -4.12 7.94 -2.88
C THR A 71 -5.45 7.20 -3.06
N ARG A 72 -6.18 7.01 -1.95
CA ARG A 72 -7.55 6.46 -1.96
C ARG A 72 -8.46 7.17 -2.97
N THR A 73 -8.37 8.50 -3.04
CA THR A 73 -9.18 9.32 -3.96
C THR A 73 -8.80 9.08 -5.41
N TYR A 74 -7.51 8.98 -5.72
CA TYR A 74 -7.03 8.64 -7.07
C TYR A 74 -7.53 7.27 -7.49
N ILE A 75 -7.35 6.25 -6.65
CA ILE A 75 -7.75 4.86 -6.93
C ILE A 75 -9.27 4.77 -7.14
N ALA A 76 -10.05 5.41 -6.25
CA ALA A 76 -11.50 5.45 -6.36
C ALA A 76 -11.97 6.00 -7.72
N ARG A 77 -11.37 7.13 -8.15
CA ARG A 77 -11.67 7.74 -9.46
C ARG A 77 -11.19 6.86 -10.62
N ARG A 78 -9.96 6.37 -10.56
CA ARG A 78 -9.31 5.60 -11.64
C ARG A 78 -10.03 4.29 -11.96
N PHE A 79 -10.61 3.65 -10.95
CA PHE A 79 -11.29 2.36 -11.07
C PHE A 79 -12.81 2.47 -10.97
N HIS A 80 -13.38 3.68 -10.90
CA HIS A 80 -14.82 3.90 -10.75
C HIS A 80 -15.40 3.09 -9.58
N VAL A 81 -14.80 3.24 -8.40
CA VAL A 81 -15.24 2.60 -7.15
C VAL A 81 -15.34 3.65 -6.05
N THR A 82 -16.07 3.34 -4.98
CA THR A 82 -16.12 4.23 -3.82
C THR A 82 -14.81 4.19 -3.03
N GLY A 83 -14.49 5.26 -2.31
CA GLY A 83 -13.36 5.25 -1.37
C GLY A 83 -13.51 4.18 -0.27
N SER A 84 -14.76 3.84 0.10
CA SER A 84 -15.06 2.75 1.03
C SER A 84 -14.67 1.39 0.46
N THR A 85 -14.88 1.17 -0.84
CA THR A 85 -14.45 -0.05 -1.54
C THR A 85 -12.94 -0.18 -1.52
N VAL A 86 -12.19 0.88 -1.81
CA VAL A 86 -10.72 0.90 -1.71
C VAL A 86 -10.25 0.59 -0.29
N LYS A 87 -10.93 1.14 0.73
CA LYS A 87 -10.63 0.84 2.14
C LYS A 87 -10.84 -0.64 2.47
N LYS A 88 -11.92 -1.26 1.96
CA LYS A 88 -12.21 -2.69 2.17
C LYS A 88 -11.15 -3.57 1.52
N VAL A 89 -10.77 -3.30 0.27
CA VAL A 89 -9.68 -4.04 -0.42
C VAL A 89 -8.38 -3.90 0.36
N ARG A 90 -8.01 -2.68 0.80
CA ARG A 90 -6.81 -2.47 1.60
C ARG A 90 -6.78 -3.34 2.87
N ILE A 91 -7.90 -3.43 3.58
CA ILE A 91 -8.01 -4.22 4.83
C ILE A 91 -7.96 -5.72 4.51
N ALA A 92 -8.67 -6.16 3.47
CA ALA A 92 -8.71 -7.57 3.08
C ALA A 92 -7.34 -8.12 2.69
N TYR A 93 -6.46 -7.29 2.12
CA TYR A 93 -5.11 -7.66 1.69
C TYR A 93 -4.00 -7.23 2.68
N ASP A 94 -4.38 -6.79 3.88
CA ASP A 94 -3.47 -6.29 4.94
C ASP A 94 -2.43 -5.27 4.44
N LEU A 95 -2.86 -4.33 3.61
CA LEU A 95 -1.97 -3.36 2.98
C LEU A 95 -1.78 -2.13 3.87
N LYS A 96 -0.51 -1.77 4.09
CA LYS A 96 -0.15 -0.53 4.76
C LYS A 96 -0.34 0.68 3.84
N PRO A 97 -0.97 1.76 4.32
CA PRO A 97 -1.10 2.98 3.55
C PRO A 97 0.25 3.68 3.43
N LYS A 98 0.65 4.02 2.21
CA LYS A 98 1.84 4.83 1.96
C LYS A 98 1.45 6.31 1.88
N PRO A 99 2.23 7.22 2.45
CA PRO A 99 1.93 8.64 2.37
C PRO A 99 2.19 9.19 0.97
N VAL A 100 1.64 10.38 0.70
CA VAL A 100 2.12 11.23 -0.39
C VAL A 100 3.17 12.18 0.18
N TRP A 101 4.34 12.21 -0.45
CA TRP A 101 5.43 13.11 -0.10
C TRP A 101 5.25 14.44 -0.85
N LYS A 102 5.13 15.52 -0.06
CA LYS A 102 4.73 16.85 -0.53
C LYS A 102 5.90 17.72 -0.97
N TYR A 103 7.12 17.32 -0.64
CA TYR A 103 8.32 18.10 -0.85
C TYR A 103 9.48 17.21 -1.28
N ILE A 104 10.32 17.78 -2.14
CA ILE A 104 11.62 17.22 -2.54
C ILE A 104 12.69 18.23 -2.15
N LEU A 105 13.76 17.75 -1.50
CA LEU A 105 15.03 18.46 -1.45
C LEU A 105 15.97 17.85 -2.47
N SER A 106 16.48 18.71 -3.35
CA SER A 106 17.53 18.38 -4.29
C SER A 106 18.84 19.03 -3.88
N LYS A 107 19.96 18.38 -4.18
CA LYS A 107 21.30 18.97 -4.07
C LYS A 107 22.03 18.71 -5.39
N ASP A 108 22.70 19.72 -5.91
CA ASP A 108 23.43 19.65 -7.19
C ASP A 108 22.56 19.16 -8.37
N GLY A 109 21.25 19.45 -8.32
CA GLY A 109 20.27 19.05 -9.34
C GLY A 109 19.56 17.72 -9.05
N GLU A 110 20.12 16.86 -8.21
CA GLU A 110 19.60 15.52 -7.95
C GLU A 110 18.64 15.48 -6.75
N PRO A 111 17.46 14.82 -6.85
CA PRO A 111 16.52 14.70 -5.74
C PRO A 111 17.01 13.72 -4.68
N ILE A 112 17.29 14.21 -3.48
CA ILE A 112 17.86 13.40 -2.39
C ILE A 112 16.79 13.02 -1.35
N TYR A 113 15.96 13.97 -0.91
CA TYR A 113 15.00 13.73 0.18
C TYR A 113 13.56 13.99 -0.23
N PHE A 114 12.68 13.06 0.14
CA PHE A 114 11.22 13.14 -0.05
C PHE A 114 10.52 13.18 1.31
N PHE A 115 9.70 14.21 1.56
CA PHE A 115 9.09 14.44 2.89
C PHE A 115 7.74 15.16 2.80
N LYS A 116 6.98 15.20 3.90
CA LYS A 116 5.58 15.65 3.95
C LYS A 116 5.39 17.00 4.66
N SER A 117 6.29 17.35 5.57
CA SER A 117 6.20 18.50 6.47
C SER A 117 7.54 19.19 6.57
N LYS A 118 7.62 20.44 6.11
CA LYS A 118 8.84 21.26 6.22
C LYS A 118 9.34 21.35 7.66
N ARG A 119 8.45 21.50 8.65
CA ARG A 119 8.88 21.69 10.05
C ARG A 119 9.36 20.40 10.70
N ARG A 120 8.58 19.32 10.59
CA ARG A 120 8.87 18.07 11.31
C ARG A 120 9.96 17.24 10.62
N ASP A 121 9.89 17.17 9.30
CA ASP A 121 10.74 16.24 8.55
C ASP A 121 12.14 16.79 8.32
N LEU A 122 12.29 18.12 8.14
CA LEU A 122 13.62 18.72 8.07
C LEU A 122 14.37 18.53 9.39
N THR A 123 13.66 18.56 10.54
CA THR A 123 14.26 18.19 11.82
C THR A 123 14.70 16.73 11.85
N ALA A 124 13.90 15.81 11.30
CA ALA A 124 14.27 14.39 11.22
C ALA A 124 15.48 14.13 10.31
N ILE A 125 15.57 14.85 9.20
CA ILE A 125 16.65 14.77 8.20
C ILE A 125 17.95 15.36 8.76
N PHE A 126 17.92 16.61 9.24
CA PHE A 126 19.13 17.34 9.64
C PHE A 126 19.43 17.28 11.13
N LYS A 127 18.62 16.55 11.92
CA LYS A 127 18.73 16.48 13.39
C LYS A 127 18.82 17.86 14.05
N ARG A 128 18.11 18.84 13.48
CA ARG A 128 18.16 20.25 13.86
C ARG A 128 16.75 20.85 13.92
N ASN A 129 16.48 21.66 14.94
CA ASN A 129 15.20 22.36 15.05
C ASN A 129 15.12 23.58 14.12
N PHE A 130 14.07 23.62 13.32
CA PHE A 130 13.72 24.76 12.47
C PHE A 130 12.50 25.49 13.04
N TYR A 131 12.76 26.60 13.75
CA TYR A 131 11.73 27.35 14.48
C TYR A 131 11.02 28.43 13.66
N ASN A 132 11.62 28.87 12.54
CA ASN A 132 10.95 29.79 11.62
C ASN A 132 11.33 29.54 10.15
N LYS A 133 10.54 30.12 9.24
CA LYS A 133 10.68 29.95 7.79
C LYS A 133 12.01 30.50 7.26
N LYS A 134 12.40 31.72 7.67
CA LYS A 134 13.62 32.38 7.18
C LYS A 134 14.88 31.56 7.50
N VAL A 135 15.01 31.09 8.74
CA VAL A 135 16.13 30.24 9.18
C VAL A 135 16.18 28.93 8.40
N THR A 136 15.02 28.34 8.11
CA THR A 136 14.93 27.14 7.27
C THR A 136 15.44 27.41 5.87
N GLU A 137 14.95 28.47 5.23
CA GLU A 137 15.31 28.83 3.85
C GLU A 137 16.79 29.18 3.73
N SER A 138 17.33 29.99 4.65
CA SER A 138 18.76 30.31 4.72
C SER A 138 19.63 29.07 4.92
N PHE A 139 19.24 28.17 5.83
CA PHE A 139 19.99 26.92 6.04
C PHE A 139 20.02 26.06 4.77
N LEU A 140 18.86 25.86 4.13
CA LEU A 140 18.79 25.05 2.91
C LEU A 140 19.64 25.67 1.80
N LEU A 141 19.51 26.98 1.57
CA LEU A 141 20.28 27.70 0.54
C LEU A 141 21.79 27.61 0.79
N ASN A 142 22.24 27.91 2.02
CA ASN A 142 23.67 27.92 2.37
C ASN A 142 24.32 26.53 2.30
N ASN A 143 23.51 25.46 2.37
CA ASN A 143 23.98 24.08 2.25
C ASN A 143 23.76 23.49 0.84
N GLY A 144 23.41 24.32 -0.14
CA GLY A 144 23.25 23.92 -1.55
C GLY A 144 21.95 23.17 -1.85
N TYR A 145 20.99 23.18 -0.93
CA TYR A 145 19.71 22.51 -1.12
C TYR A 145 18.68 23.39 -1.83
N LYS A 146 17.95 22.79 -2.76
CA LYS A 146 16.78 23.38 -3.42
C LYS A 146 15.52 22.65 -2.99
N LEU A 147 14.55 23.39 -2.46
CA LEU A 147 13.27 22.87 -2.01
C LEU A 147 12.20 23.03 -3.10
N LYS A 148 11.60 21.92 -3.52
CA LYS A 148 10.48 21.90 -4.47
C LYS A 148 9.22 21.33 -3.83
N VAL A 149 8.07 21.92 -4.12
CA VAL A 149 6.75 21.36 -3.76
C VAL A 149 6.35 20.34 -4.84
N CYS A 150 5.89 19.18 -4.41
CA CYS A 150 5.47 18.09 -5.29
C CYS A 150 4.34 17.27 -4.65
N ASN A 151 3.81 16.29 -5.36
CA ASN A 151 2.96 15.24 -4.80
C ASN A 151 3.48 13.89 -5.30
N THR A 152 4.54 13.39 -4.66
CA THR A 152 5.23 12.16 -5.06
C THR A 152 4.66 10.97 -4.30
N ILE A 153 4.39 9.89 -5.02
CA ILE A 153 3.98 8.59 -4.46
C ILE A 153 5.19 7.66 -4.35
N TRP A 154 5.04 6.57 -3.61
CA TRP A 154 6.12 5.63 -3.31
C TRP A 154 6.85 5.09 -4.55
N GLN A 155 6.10 4.69 -5.57
CA GLN A 155 6.67 4.17 -6.82
C GLN A 155 7.56 5.20 -7.53
N ASN A 156 7.27 6.49 -7.37
CA ASN A 156 7.98 7.58 -8.05
C ASN A 156 9.19 8.09 -7.25
N ILE A 157 9.44 7.55 -6.05
CA ILE A 157 10.69 7.81 -5.33
C ILE A 157 11.79 6.95 -5.96
N PRO A 158 12.90 7.54 -6.43
CA PRO A 158 14.01 6.78 -6.99
C PRO A 158 14.66 5.85 -5.94
N ILE A 159 15.19 4.72 -6.40
CA ILE A 159 16.09 3.90 -5.58
C ILE A 159 17.36 4.72 -5.29
N GLY A 160 17.84 4.66 -4.05
CA GLY A 160 18.96 5.45 -3.56
C GLY A 160 18.56 6.78 -2.94
N ALA A 161 17.35 7.29 -3.22
CA ALA A 161 16.83 8.48 -2.56
C ALA A 161 16.33 8.17 -1.14
N TYR A 162 16.21 9.20 -0.32
CA TYR A 162 15.75 9.12 1.06
C TYR A 162 14.31 9.61 1.18
N TYR A 163 13.55 8.99 2.08
CA TYR A 163 12.21 9.45 2.44
C TYR A 163 12.05 9.50 3.95
N VAL A 164 11.17 10.39 4.40
CA VAL A 164 10.79 10.46 5.82
C VAL A 164 9.54 9.64 6.08
N THR A 165 9.57 8.86 7.16
CA THR A 165 8.48 7.99 7.60
C THR A 165 7.24 8.80 8.03
N PRO A 166 6.03 8.23 8.01
CA PRO A 166 4.80 8.99 8.26
C PRO A 166 4.71 9.58 9.67
N ASP A 167 5.41 8.97 10.63
CA ASP A 167 5.52 9.43 12.01
C ASP A 167 6.53 10.58 12.20
N HIS A 168 7.20 11.01 11.13
CA HIS A 168 8.20 12.07 11.10
C HIS A 168 9.48 11.78 11.91
N LYS A 169 9.78 10.51 12.22
CA LYS A 169 10.91 10.16 13.11
C LYS A 169 12.16 9.71 12.36
N LYS A 170 11.99 8.95 11.28
CA LYS A 170 13.10 8.32 10.57
C LYS A 170 13.23 8.88 9.16
N CYS A 171 14.48 9.02 8.73
CA CYS A 171 14.85 9.26 7.33
C CYS A 171 15.51 7.97 6.84
N ILE A 172 14.89 7.32 5.85
CA ILE A 172 15.27 5.98 5.37
C ILE A 172 15.60 6.06 3.89
N GLN A 173 16.65 5.38 3.45
CA GLN A 173 16.95 5.23 2.03
C GLN A 173 16.02 4.18 1.39
N LYS A 174 15.44 4.51 0.24
CA LYS A 174 14.74 3.53 -0.60
C LYS A 174 15.79 2.63 -1.26
N ILE A 175 15.87 1.38 -0.84
CA ILE A 175 16.81 0.41 -1.41
C ILE A 175 16.16 -0.57 -2.39
N ASP A 176 14.84 -0.73 -2.28
CA ASP A 176 14.00 -1.56 -3.13
C ASP A 176 12.58 -0.96 -3.19
N ASP A 177 11.65 -1.62 -3.88
CA ASP A 177 10.25 -1.19 -3.90
C ASP A 177 9.47 -1.62 -2.66
N LYS A 178 10.11 -2.26 -1.67
CA LYS A 178 9.46 -2.58 -0.39
C LYS A 178 9.49 -1.37 0.52
N TYR A 179 8.32 -0.94 0.92
CA TYR A 179 8.18 0.18 1.84
C TYR A 179 8.55 -0.19 3.28
N ARG A 180 9.33 0.67 3.94
CA ARG A 180 9.83 0.47 5.31
C ARG A 180 9.47 1.66 6.21
N GLU A 181 9.16 1.40 7.47
CA GLU A 181 8.82 2.40 8.50
C GLU A 181 9.66 2.22 9.77
#